data_AF-A0A524MPP8-F1
#
_entry.id   AF-A0A524MPP8-F1
#
_cell.length_a   1.000
_cell.length_b   1.000
_cell.length_c   1.000
_cell.angle_alpha   90.00
_cell.angle_beta   90.00
_cell.angle_gamma   90.00
#
_symmetry.space_group_name_H-M   'P 1'
#
loop_
_entity.id
_entity.type
_entity.pdbx_description
1 polymer ?
#
loop_
_entity_poly.entity_id
_entity_poly.type
_entity_poly.pdbx_seq_one_letter_code
_entity_poly.pdbx_strand_id
1 'polypeptide(L)'
;MEAGQGVGCYYQPGPGPAGSGDSSIAGFLAGFLTGLGPEKALEVGCCVGAQNVMELHALSGIHSWEETPAMIPGWAKARQAPGPGWIYDDTDRIWRATTKD
;
A
#
# COMPACT_ATOMS: atom_id res chain seq x y z
N MET A 1 8.04 -20.06 -4.93
CA MET A 1 7.87 -18.69 -5.45
C MET A 1 7.61 -17.81 -4.26
N GLU A 2 8.66 -17.23 -3.69
CA GLU A 2 8.51 -16.36 -2.52
C GLU A 2 7.92 -15.02 -2.95
N ALA A 3 6.81 -14.63 -2.32
CA ALA A 3 6.20 -13.33 -2.52
C ALA A 3 7.15 -12.26 -1.98
N GLY A 4 7.89 -11.60 -2.87
CA GLY A 4 8.76 -10.47 -2.53
C GLY A 4 7.94 -9.31 -1.95
N GLN A 5 8.24 -8.93 -0.71
CA GLN A 5 7.52 -7.90 0.06
C GLN A 5 7.86 -6.48 -0.45
N GLY A 6 7.25 -6.02 -1.55
CA GLY A 6 7.49 -4.69 -2.14
C GLY A 6 6.55 -3.54 -1.90
N VAL A 7 6.82 -2.33 -2.36
CA VAL A 7 5.79 -1.29 -2.28
C VAL A 7 4.73 -1.54 -3.37
N GLY A 8 3.50 -1.84 -2.94
CA GLY A 8 2.39 -2.14 -3.84
C GLY A 8 1.05 -2.27 -3.10
N CYS A 9 -0.06 -2.07 -3.80
CA CYS A 9 -1.39 -2.19 -3.24
C CYS A 9 -1.65 -3.63 -2.77
N TYR A 10 -2.25 -3.80 -1.60
CA TYR A 10 -2.61 -5.11 -1.09
C TYR A 10 -3.99 -5.51 -1.60
N TYR A 11 -4.12 -6.73 -2.11
CA TYR A 11 -5.41 -7.23 -2.57
C TYR A 11 -6.23 -7.69 -1.38
N GLN A 12 -7.40 -7.07 -1.17
CA GLN A 12 -8.38 -7.47 -0.18
C GLN A 12 -9.78 -7.51 -0.81
N PRO A 13 -10.53 -8.61 -0.68
CA PRO A 13 -11.92 -8.67 -1.12
C PRO A 13 -12.82 -7.92 -0.12
N GLY A 14 -13.75 -7.10 -0.61
CA GLY A 14 -14.73 -6.45 0.26
C GLY A 14 -15.73 -5.54 -0.46
N PRO A 15 -16.59 -4.82 0.31
CA PRO A 15 -17.87 -4.29 -0.18
C PRO A 15 -17.80 -3.10 -1.13
N GLY A 16 -16.63 -2.44 -1.27
CA GLY A 16 -16.42 -1.40 -2.27
C GLY A 16 -15.20 -0.52 -1.99
N PRO A 17 -14.66 0.21 -3.00
CA PRO A 17 -13.42 0.97 -2.88
C PRO A 17 -13.59 2.40 -2.32
N ALA A 18 -14.79 2.76 -1.86
CA ALA A 18 -15.11 4.14 -1.49
C ALA A 18 -14.29 4.60 -0.26
N GLY A 19 -13.45 5.62 -0.43
CA GLY A 19 -12.58 6.15 0.62
C GLY A 19 -11.21 5.47 0.74
N SER A 20 -10.92 4.47 -0.10
CA SER A 20 -9.62 3.76 -0.07
C SER A 20 -8.45 4.66 -0.47
N GLY A 21 -8.67 5.62 -1.38
CA GLY A 21 -7.70 6.63 -1.77
C GLY A 21 -7.37 7.60 -0.62
N ASP A 22 -8.38 8.16 0.03
CA ASP A 22 -8.22 9.06 1.16
C ASP A 22 -7.52 8.37 2.35
N SER A 23 -7.92 7.12 2.62
CA SER A 23 -7.30 6.26 3.63
C SER A 23 -5.83 5.99 3.30
N SER A 24 -5.50 5.79 2.02
CA SER A 24 -4.10 5.61 1.60
C SER A 24 -3.26 6.86 1.80
N ILE A 25 -3.80 8.04 1.48
CA ILE A 25 -3.13 9.33 1.68
C ILE A 25 -2.92 9.59 3.17
N ALA A 26 -3.95 9.35 4.00
CA ALA A 26 -3.85 9.50 5.44
C ALA A 26 -2.77 8.59 6.05
N GLY A 27 -2.73 7.31 5.65
CA GLY A 27 -1.71 6.35 6.09
C GLY A 27 -0.29 6.76 5.66
N PHE A 28 -0.11 7.23 4.43
CA PHE A 28 1.17 7.74 3.95
C PHE A 28 1.64 8.96 4.75
N LEU A 29 0.77 9.96 4.94
CA LEU A 29 1.09 11.17 5.69
C LEU A 29 1.40 10.85 7.16
N ALA A 30 0.65 9.95 7.79
CA ALA A 30 0.93 9.50 9.15
C ALA A 30 2.31 8.83 9.25
N GLY A 31 2.67 7.97 8.30
CA GLY A 31 4.01 7.37 8.22
C GLY A 31 5.12 8.39 8.01
N PHE A 32 4.92 9.32 7.09
CA PHE A 32 5.92 10.34 6.81
C PHE A 32 6.13 11.27 8.02
N LEU A 33 5.04 11.72 8.66
CA LEU A 33 5.09 12.60 9.83
C LEU A 33 5.65 11.92 11.09
N THR A 34 5.61 10.59 11.17
CA THR A 34 6.21 9.80 12.26
C THR A 34 7.68 9.43 12.00
N GLY A 35 8.26 9.91 10.89
CA GLY A 35 9.68 9.75 10.57
C GLY A 35 10.02 8.51 9.75
N LEU A 36 9.03 7.84 9.14
CA LEU A 36 9.31 6.75 8.20
C LEU A 36 9.89 7.32 6.89
N GLY A 37 10.82 6.57 6.29
CA GLY A 37 11.27 6.83 4.93
C GLY A 37 10.12 6.70 3.92
N PRO A 38 10.24 7.33 2.73
CA PRO A 38 9.14 7.42 1.76
C PRO A 38 8.63 6.05 1.31
N GLU A 39 9.50 5.06 1.13
CA GLU A 39 9.13 3.69 0.75
C GLU A 39 8.27 3.05 1.84
N LYS A 40 8.65 3.21 3.11
CA LYS A 40 7.95 2.63 4.25
C LYS A 40 6.63 3.33 4.52
N ALA A 41 6.59 4.66 4.35
CA ALA A 41 5.36 5.43 4.38
C ALA A 41 4.39 5.00 3.27
N LEU A 42 4.88 4.69 2.07
CA LEU A 42 4.06 4.15 0.99
C LEU A 42 3.49 2.77 1.33
N GLU A 43 4.28 1.89 1.95
CA GLU A 43 3.76 0.58 2.40
C GLU A 43 2.62 0.73 3.42
N VAL A 44 2.73 1.68 4.35
CA VAL A 44 1.68 1.98 5.32
C VAL A 44 0.45 2.56 4.63
N GLY A 45 0.62 3.52 3.71
CA GLY A 45 -0.49 4.05 2.91
C GLY A 45 -1.25 2.96 2.16
N CYS A 46 -0.54 2.07 1.46
CA CYS A 46 -1.17 0.93 0.79
C CYS A 46 -1.91 0.01 1.77
N CYS A 47 -1.38 -0.20 2.98
CA CYS A 47 -2.01 -1.05 3.99
C CYS A 47 -3.32 -0.43 4.51
N VAL A 48 -3.32 0.86 4.86
CA VAL A 48 -4.51 1.59 5.32
C VAL A 48 -5.57 1.69 4.21
N GLY A 49 -5.16 1.91 2.96
CA GLY A 49 -6.06 1.86 1.82
C GLY A 49 -6.73 0.50 1.62
N ALA A 50 -5.97 -0.57 1.80
CA ALA A 50 -6.51 -1.93 1.72
C ALA A 50 -7.34 -2.31 2.95
N GLN A 51 -7.06 -1.77 4.13
CA GLN A 51 -7.90 -1.94 5.32
C GLN A 51 -9.30 -1.34 5.13
N ASN A 52 -9.37 -0.16 4.52
CA ASN A 52 -10.64 0.53 4.23
C ASN A 52 -11.62 -0.32 3.40
N VAL A 53 -11.12 -1.11 2.45
CA VAL A 53 -11.99 -1.88 1.55
C VAL A 53 -12.44 -3.22 2.13
N MET A 54 -11.94 -3.64 3.30
CA MET A 54 -12.31 -4.92 3.93
C MET A 54 -13.67 -4.88 4.64
N GLU A 55 -14.09 -3.69 5.07
CA GLU A 55 -15.30 -3.51 5.88
C GLU A 55 -16.29 -2.57 5.19
N LEU A 56 -17.59 -2.72 5.52
CA LEU A 56 -18.67 -1.98 4.87
C LEU A 56 -18.68 -0.48 5.20
N HIS A 57 -17.96 -0.09 6.25
CA HIS A 57 -17.85 1.30 6.69
C HIS A 57 -16.41 1.78 6.59
N ALA A 58 -16.23 2.94 5.96
CA ALA A 58 -14.93 3.47 5.53
C ALA A 58 -13.87 3.65 6.65
N LEU A 59 -14.26 3.62 7.93
CA LEU A 59 -13.36 3.78 9.07
C LEU A 59 -13.30 2.55 9.98
N SER A 60 -14.27 1.63 9.91
CA SER A 60 -14.34 0.51 10.86
C SER A 60 -13.31 -0.59 10.58
N GLY A 61 -12.75 -0.63 9.37
CA GLY A 61 -11.68 -1.56 8.99
C GLY A 61 -10.26 -1.04 9.25
N ILE A 62 -10.09 0.24 9.63
CA ILE A 62 -8.76 0.84 9.84
C ILE A 62 -8.29 0.53 11.27
N HIS A 63 -7.12 -0.10 11.37
CA HIS A 63 -6.52 -0.49 12.64
C HIS A 63 -5.69 0.64 13.26
N SER A 64 -5.20 0.41 14.50
CA SER A 64 -4.31 1.36 15.16
C SER A 64 -2.98 1.54 14.42
N TRP A 65 -2.24 2.59 14.81
CA TRP A 65 -0.91 2.89 14.28
C TRP A 65 0.09 1.75 14.55
N GLU A 66 -0.03 1.06 15.68
CA GLU A 66 0.84 -0.05 16.06
C GLU A 66 0.51 -1.33 15.30
N GLU A 67 -0.77 -1.59 15.06
CA GLU A 67 -1.25 -2.80 14.39
C GLU A 67 -1.03 -2.76 12.86
N THR A 68 -1.20 -1.59 12.25
CA THR A 68 -1.15 -1.44 10.78
C THR A 68 0.19 -1.89 10.17
N PRO A 69 1.37 -1.44 10.66
CA PRO A 69 2.65 -1.89 10.14
C PRO A 69 2.91 -3.40 10.37
N ALA A 70 2.33 -3.98 11.44
CA ALA A 70 2.50 -5.39 11.77
C ALA A 70 1.77 -6.31 10.79
N MET A 71 0.74 -5.82 10.08
CA MET A 71 -0.02 -6.59 9.09
C MET A 71 0.68 -6.68 7.73
N ILE A 72 1.53 -5.70 7.40
CA ILE A 72 2.23 -5.57 6.10
C ILE A 72 2.94 -6.86 5.65
N PRO A 73 3.70 -7.58 6.50
CA PRO A 73 4.41 -8.79 6.08
C PRO A 73 3.49 -9.93 5.65
N GLY A 74 2.24 -9.97 6.16
CA GLY A 74 1.28 -11.05 5.92
C GLY A 74 0.40 -10.84 4.70
N TRP A 75 0.47 -9.67 4.04
CA TRP A 75 -0.45 -9.33 2.95
C TRP A 75 0.19 -9.51 1.58
N ALA A 76 -0.54 -10.18 0.69
CA ALA A 76 -0.14 -10.36 -0.70
C ALA A 76 -0.19 -9.02 -1.44
N LYS A 77 0.93 -8.66 -2.06
CA LYS A 77 1.08 -7.41 -2.79
C LYS A 77 0.72 -7.62 -4.25
N ALA A 78 -0.14 -6.77 -4.79
CA ALA A 78 -0.51 -6.82 -6.20
C ALA A 78 0.70 -6.41 -7.05
N ARG A 79 1.17 -7.30 -7.93
CA ARG A 79 2.26 -7.02 -8.88
C ARG A 79 1.73 -6.58 -10.24
N GLN A 80 0.62 -5.85 -10.25
CA GLN A 80 0.02 -5.39 -11.50
C GLN A 80 0.85 -4.22 -12.04
N ALA A 81 1.33 -4.34 -13.27
CA ALA A 81 2.09 -3.29 -13.92
C ALA A 81 1.20 -2.05 -14.13
N PRO A 82 1.69 -0.83 -13.83
CA PRO A 82 0.94 0.39 -14.06
C PRO A 82 0.65 0.66 -15.54
N GLY A 83 1.45 0.07 -16.44
CA GLY A 83 1.31 0.18 -17.89
C GLY A 83 2.65 0.11 -18.61
N PRO A 84 2.68 0.35 -19.94
CA PRO A 84 3.92 0.48 -20.69
C PRO A 84 4.82 1.57 -20.12
N GLY A 85 6.14 1.35 -20.13
CA GLY A 85 7.12 2.31 -19.60
C GLY A 85 7.33 2.25 -18.10
N TRP A 86 6.92 1.16 -17.45
CA TRP A 86 7.23 0.88 -16.05
C TRP A 86 8.07 -0.37 -15.92
N ILE A 87 9.15 -0.31 -15.14
CA ILE A 87 10.00 -1.45 -14.79
C ILE A 87 9.87 -1.69 -13.29
N TYR A 88 9.73 -2.96 -12.92
CA TYR A 88 9.74 -3.36 -11.53
C TYR A 88 11.18 -3.44 -11.03
N ASP A 89 11.50 -2.70 -9.99
CA ASP A 89 12.77 -2.79 -9.28
C ASP A 89 12.62 -3.83 -8.16
N ASP A 90 13.26 -4.99 -8.25
CA ASP A 90 13.15 -6.05 -7.22
C ASP A 90 13.87 -5.72 -5.89
N THR A 91 14.70 -4.68 -5.84
CA THR A 91 15.45 -4.27 -4.63
C THR A 91 14.55 -3.48 -3.69
N ASP A 92 14.05 -2.36 -4.19
CA ASP A 92 13.09 -1.49 -3.48
C ASP A 92 11.66 -2.00 -3.66
N ARG A 93 11.51 -2.96 -4.58
CA ARG A 93 10.27 -3.68 -4.88
C ARG A 93 9.12 -2.72 -5.24
N ILE A 94 9.46 -1.66 -5.95
CA ILE A 94 8.60 -0.58 -6.46
C ILE A 94 8.54 -0.63 -7.99
N TRP A 95 7.50 -0.04 -8.58
CA TRP A 95 7.50 0.27 -10.00
C TRP A 95 8.19 1.61 -10.23
N ARG A 96 9.19 1.64 -11.13
CA ARG A 96 9.84 2.87 -11.60
C ARG A 96 9.42 3.17 -13.03
N ALA A 97 9.08 4.43 -13.30
CA ALA A 97 8.88 4.87 -14.67
C ALA A 97 10.23 4.85 -15.40
N THR A 98 10.28 4.24 -16.57
CA THR A 98 11.35 4.48 -17.53
C THR A 98 11.12 5.88 -18.07
N THR A 99 11.87 6.86 -17.58
CA THR A 99 11.88 8.18 -18.20
C THR A 99 12.22 7.99 -19.68
N LYS A 100 11.34 8.46 -20.58
CA LYS A 100 11.81 8.87 -21.90
C LYS A 100 12.56 10.16 -21.66
N ASP A 101 13.83 10.17 -22.06
CA ASP A 101 14.68 11.36 -22.12
C ASP A 101 13.95 12.56 -22.75
#